data_AF-A0A6G2PRA1-F1
#
_entry.id   AF-A0A6G2PRA1-F1
#
_cell.length_a   1.000
_cell.length_b   1.000
_cell.length_c   1.000
_cell.angle_alpha   90.00
_cell.angle_beta   90.00
_cell.angle_gamma   90.00
#
_symmetry.space_group_name_H-M   'P 1'
#
loop_
_entity.id
_entity.type
_entity.pdbx_description
1 polymer ?
#
loop_
_entity_poly.entity_id
_entity_poly.type
_entity_poly.pdbx_seq_one_letter_code
_entity_poly.pdbx_strand_id
1 'polypeptide(L)'
;MVTCPSSDCGSPNVADLPHFWHSLPAESPLKARYAPPEAAGANYWIALAAVAAGIALLVSGALLGLAVAAAGAGWGALVHRQAAAAGERLADWESSRVCLACTGMF
;
A
#
# COMPACT_ATOMS: atom_id res chain seq x y z
N MET A 1 25.21 13.61 -8.67
CA MET A 1 25.50 12.44 -7.80
C MET A 1 24.61 12.59 -6.59
N VAL A 2 23.76 11.62 -6.28
CA VAL A 2 22.92 11.66 -5.09
C VAL A 2 23.78 11.28 -3.89
N THR A 3 23.86 12.16 -2.90
CA THR A 3 24.60 11.91 -1.65
C THR A 3 23.60 11.67 -0.53
N CYS A 4 24.00 10.89 0.48
CA CYS A 4 23.18 10.71 1.66
C CYS A 4 22.86 12.08 2.32
N PRO A 5 21.60 12.36 2.68
CA PRO A 5 21.19 13.66 3.22
C PRO A 5 21.62 13.88 4.68
N SER A 6 22.10 12.84 5.38
CA SER A 6 22.59 12.99 6.75
C SER A 6 23.95 13.70 6.77
N SER A 7 24.02 14.76 7.60
CA SER A 7 25.23 15.54 7.88
C SER A 7 26.41 14.68 8.35
N ASP A 8 26.11 13.55 8.99
CA ASP A 8 27.10 12.67 9.62
C ASP A 8 27.75 11.70 8.62
N CYS A 9 27.12 11.49 7.47
CA CYS A 9 27.46 10.37 6.59
C CYS A 9 27.99 10.83 5.25
N GLY A 10 27.38 11.86 4.65
CA GLY A 10 27.86 12.54 3.43
C GLY A 10 28.29 11.64 2.26
N SER A 11 27.91 10.36 2.30
CA SER A 11 28.54 9.32 1.50
C SER A 11 27.87 9.25 0.13
N PRO A 12 28.61 8.97 -0.95
CA PRO A 12 28.02 8.68 -2.25
C PRO A 12 27.42 7.26 -2.32
N ASN A 13 27.54 6.44 -1.26
CA ASN A 13 27.02 5.08 -1.21
C ASN A 13 25.50 5.05 -0.98
N VAL A 14 24.76 5.32 -2.05
CA VAL A 14 23.29 5.27 -2.10
C VAL A 14 22.86 4.12 -2.98
N ALA A 15 21.83 3.39 -2.56
CA ALA A 15 21.17 2.34 -3.34
C ALA A 15 19.66 2.55 -3.36
N ASP A 16 18.99 2.11 -4.43
CA ASP A 16 17.53 2.10 -4.48
C ASP A 16 17.00 1.07 -3.48
N LEU A 17 16.05 1.49 -2.64
CA LEU A 17 15.54 0.68 -1.53
C LEU A 17 14.92 -0.64 -2.01
N PRO A 18 14.09 -0.68 -3.08
CA PRO A 18 13.50 -1.92 -3.54
C PRO A 18 14.54 -2.92 -4.04
N HIS A 19 15.51 -2.45 -4.83
CA HIS A 19 16.57 -3.31 -5.35
C HIS A 19 17.44 -3.86 -4.22
N PHE A 20 17.82 -3.00 -3.28
CA PHE A 20 18.56 -3.42 -2.09
C PHE A 20 17.78 -4.47 -1.29
N TRP A 21 16.50 -4.23 -1.00
CA TRP A 21 15.67 -5.18 -0.27
C TRP A 21 15.52 -6.55 -0.95
N HIS A 22 15.32 -6.56 -2.28
CA HIS A 22 15.25 -7.78 -3.06
C HIS A 22 16.57 -8.56 -3.05
N SER A 23 17.71 -7.86 -3.05
CA SER A 23 19.04 -8.47 -3.00
C SER A 23 19.40 -9.07 -1.63
N LEU A 24 18.72 -8.67 -0.56
CA LEU A 24 18.99 -9.19 0.78
C LEU A 24 18.55 -10.66 0.92
N PRO A 25 19.33 -11.52 1.59
CA PRO A 25 18.92 -12.88 1.93
C PRO A 25 17.72 -12.85 2.90
N ALA A 26 16.89 -13.90 2.86
CA ALA A 26 15.68 -14.00 3.67
C ALA A 26 15.93 -13.87 5.18
N GLU A 27 17.09 -14.32 5.63
CA GLU A 27 17.50 -14.35 7.05
C GLU A 27 18.10 -13.01 7.54
N SER A 28 18.29 -12.03 6.64
CA SER A 28 18.89 -10.75 7.03
C SER A 28 17.94 -9.94 7.92
N PRO A 29 18.42 -9.43 9.08
CA PRO A 29 17.60 -8.55 9.92
C PRO A 29 17.21 -7.24 9.22
N LEU A 30 17.98 -6.83 8.19
CA LEU A 30 17.65 -5.65 7.37
C LEU A 30 16.45 -5.89 6.47
N LYS A 31 16.11 -7.15 6.18
CA LYS A 31 14.96 -7.47 5.31
C LYS A 31 13.63 -7.19 6.00
N ALA A 32 13.55 -7.42 7.31
CA ALA A 32 12.41 -7.02 8.13
C ALA A 32 12.36 -5.49 8.29
N ARG A 33 13.52 -4.83 8.46
CA ARG A 33 13.59 -3.37 8.67
C ARG A 33 13.14 -2.56 7.46
N TYR A 34 13.47 -3.02 6.25
CA TYR A 34 13.17 -2.33 5.00
C TYR A 34 12.03 -2.96 4.20
N ALA A 35 11.23 -3.81 4.86
CA ALA A 35 10.10 -4.46 4.21
C ALA A 35 9.18 -3.42 3.55
N PRO A 36 8.65 -3.73 2.36
CA PRO A 36 7.62 -2.90 1.76
C PRO A 36 6.43 -2.80 2.74
N PRO A 37 5.76 -1.63 2.82
CA PRO A 37 4.54 -1.52 3.60
C PRO A 37 3.56 -2.58 3.08
N GLU A 38 2.79 -3.20 4.00
CA GLU A 38 1.84 -4.24 3.63
C GLU A 38 0.94 -3.70 2.53
N ALA A 39 1.14 -4.21 1.30
CA ALA A 39 0.25 -3.92 0.20
C ALA A 39 -1.13 -4.31 0.71
N ALA A 40 -2.04 -3.34 0.81
CA ALA A 40 -3.39 -3.60 1.26
C ALA A 40 -3.93 -4.70 0.35
N GLY A 41 -3.95 -5.93 0.86
CA GLY A 41 -4.47 -7.09 0.18
C GLY A 41 -5.96 -6.84 0.07
N ALA A 42 -6.36 -6.09 -0.95
CA ALA A 42 -7.73 -5.72 -1.17
C ALA A 42 -8.45 -7.00 -1.56
N ASN A 43 -9.05 -7.65 -0.57
CA ASN A 43 -9.80 -8.87 -0.78
C ASN A 43 -11.14 -8.50 -1.43
N TYR A 44 -11.15 -8.44 -2.76
CA TYR A 44 -12.30 -8.03 -3.58
C TYR A 44 -13.51 -8.96 -3.47
N TRP A 45 -13.39 -10.12 -2.82
CA TRP A 45 -14.51 -11.03 -2.58
C TRP A 45 -15.65 -10.37 -1.81
N ILE A 46 -15.35 -9.48 -0.87
CA ILE A 46 -16.36 -8.74 -0.11
C ILE A 46 -17.09 -7.75 -1.02
N ALA A 47 -16.36 -7.05 -1.89
CA ALA A 47 -16.96 -6.14 -2.86
C ALA A 47 -17.86 -6.88 -3.86
N LEU A 48 -17.42 -8.05 -4.34
CA LEU A 48 -18.19 -8.90 -5.24
C LEU A 48 -19.50 -9.38 -4.58
N ALA A 49 -19.43 -9.83 -3.33
CA ALA A 49 -20.60 -10.27 -2.56
C ALA A 49 -21.60 -9.13 -2.33
N ALA A 50 -21.11 -7.92 -2.04
CA ALA A 50 -21.96 -6.74 -1.86
C ALA A 50 -22.69 -6.35 -3.16
N VAL A 51 -22.03 -6.42 -4.32
CA VAL A 51 -22.65 -6.17 -5.62
C VAL A 51 -23.73 -7.21 -5.93
N ALA A 52 -23.44 -8.50 -5.71
CA ALA A 52 -24.42 -9.58 -5.91
C ALA A 52 -25.66 -9.42 -5.02
N ALA A 53 -25.48 -9.05 -3.75
CA ALA A 53 -26.57 -8.76 -2.83
C ALA A 53 -27.39 -7.53 -3.27
N GLY A 54 -26.73 -6.48 -3.75
CA GLY A 54 -27.39 -5.27 -4.29
C GLY A 54 -28.28 -5.56 -5.50
N ILE A 55 -27.79 -6.39 -6.44
CA ILE A 55 -28.57 -6.83 -7.61
C ILE A 55 -29.81 -7.62 -7.18
N ALA A 56 -29.66 -8.57 -6.24
CA ALA A 56 -30.75 -9.37 -5.73
C ALA A 56 -31.86 -8.51 -5.05
N LEU A 57 -31.47 -7.45 -4.34
CA LEU A 57 -32.39 -6.52 -3.67
C LEU A 57 -33.05 -5.51 -4.63
N LEU A 58 -32.39 -5.14 -5.73
CA LEU A 58 -32.98 -4.29 -6.77
C LEU A 58 -34.10 -5.00 -7.54
N VAL A 59 -33.92 -6.30 -7.81
CA VAL A 59 -34.91 -7.12 -8.52
C VAL A 59 -36.21 -7.30 -7.70
N SER A 60 -36.18 -7.12 -6.38
CA SER A 60 -37.38 -7.23 -5.52
C SER A 60 -38.21 -5.94 -5.40
N GLY A 61 -37.80 -4.84 -6.05
CA GLY A 61 -38.63 -3.63 -6.18
C GLY A 61 -38.79 -2.79 -4.91
N ALA A 62 -37.99 -3.03 -3.87
CA ALA A 62 -38.08 -2.33 -2.59
C ALA A 62 -37.20 -1.06 -2.55
N LEU A 63 -37.70 0.02 -1.93
CA LEU A 63 -36.91 1.22 -1.56
C LEU A 63 -35.65 0.89 -0.74
N LEU A 64 -35.58 -0.31 -0.16
CA LEU A 64 -34.39 -0.90 0.45
C LEU A 64 -33.20 -0.99 -0.51
N GLY A 65 -33.42 -1.10 -1.82
CA GLY A 65 -32.35 -1.08 -2.83
C GLY A 65 -31.55 0.23 -2.81
N LEU A 66 -32.18 1.36 -2.48
CA LEU A 66 -31.53 2.67 -2.35
C LEU A 66 -30.64 2.73 -1.10
N ALA A 67 -31.09 2.15 0.02
CA ALA A 67 -30.28 2.04 1.24
C ALA A 67 -29.07 1.11 1.04
N VAL A 68 -29.25 0.01 0.30
CA VAL A 68 -28.16 -0.93 -0.03
C VAL A 68 -27.17 -0.29 -1.00
N ALA A 69 -27.65 0.44 -2.00
CA ALA A 69 -26.78 1.20 -2.91
C ALA A 69 -25.98 2.27 -2.16
N ALA A 70 -26.61 3.01 -1.23
CA ALA A 70 -25.92 3.99 -0.39
C ALA A 70 -24.90 3.34 0.55
N ALA A 71 -25.23 2.20 1.17
CA ALA A 71 -24.31 1.43 2.00
C ALA A 71 -23.12 0.88 1.19
N GLY A 72 -23.38 0.36 -0.01
CA GLY A 72 -22.36 -0.13 -0.93
C GLY A 72 -21.43 1.00 -1.41
N ALA A 73 -21.98 2.17 -1.74
CA ALA A 73 -21.20 3.34 -2.10
C ALA A 73 -20.33 3.85 -0.93
N GLY A 74 -20.89 3.90 0.27
CA GLY A 74 -20.16 4.29 1.48
C GLY A 74 -19.01 3.32 1.80
N TRP A 75 -19.28 2.01 1.75
CA TRP A 75 -18.26 0.98 1.93
C TRP A 75 -17.19 1.04 0.84
N GLY A 76 -17.60 1.17 -0.42
CA GLY A 76 -16.70 1.31 -1.57
C GLY A 76 -15.77 2.52 -1.43
N ALA A 77 -16.29 3.67 -1.00
CA ALA A 77 -15.50 4.87 -0.75
C ALA A 77 -14.48 4.68 0.39
N LEU A 78 -14.85 3.99 1.47
CA LEU A 78 -13.93 3.68 2.58
C LEU A 78 -12.80 2.75 2.13
N VAL A 79 -13.12 1.67 1.42
CA VAL A 79 -12.12 0.74 0.90
C VAL A 79 -11.21 1.43 -0.12
N HIS A 80 -11.77 2.26 -1.01
CA HIS A 80 -10.98 3.02 -1.97
C HIS A 80 -9.98 3.96 -1.29
N ARG A 81 -10.39 4.68 -0.23
CA ARG A 81 -9.49 5.54 0.54
C ARG A 81 -8.37 4.76 1.22
N GLN A 82 -8.67 3.58 1.78
CA GLN A 82 -7.66 2.74 2.40
C GLN A 82 -6.67 2.20 1.36
N ALA A 83 -7.15 1.78 0.20
CA ALA A 83 -6.31 1.33 -0.90
C ALA A 83 -5.43 2.45 -1.45
N ALA A 84 -5.98 3.67 -1.61
CA ALA A 84 -5.23 4.85 -2.03
C ALA A 84 -4.10 5.19 -1.04
N ALA A 85 -4.40 5.23 0.27
CA ALA A 85 -3.40 5.51 1.30
C ALA A 85 -2.35 4.39 1.45
N ALA A 86 -2.67 3.15 1.08
CA ALA A 86 -1.69 2.08 0.99
C ALA A 86 -0.83 2.21 -0.28
N GLY A 87 -1.43 2.60 -1.40
CA GLY A 87 -0.74 2.86 -2.66
C GLY A 87 0.25 4.01 -2.56
N GLU A 88 -0.12 5.12 -1.89
CA GLU A 88 0.80 6.24 -1.64
C GLU A 88 2.02 5.80 -0.83
N ARG A 89 1.81 5.03 0.25
CA ARG A 89 2.92 4.50 1.07
C ARG A 89 3.82 3.55 0.29
N LEU A 90 3.25 2.74 -0.60
CA LEU A 90 4.01 1.85 -1.48
C LEU A 90 4.81 2.67 -2.50
N ALA A 91 4.20 3.68 -3.12
CA ALA A 91 4.86 4.56 -4.10
C ALA A 91 6.01 5.35 -3.46
N ASP A 92 5.82 5.82 -2.23
CA ASP A 92 6.88 6.45 -1.43
C ASP A 92 8.02 5.46 -1.18
N TRP A 93 7.71 4.22 -0.80
CA TRP A 93 8.72 3.17 -0.60
C TRP A 93 9.45 2.78 -1.91
N GLU A 94 8.74 2.69 -3.03
CA GLU A 94 9.31 2.37 -4.35
C GLU A 94 10.27 3.45 -4.84
N SER A 95 10.00 4.70 -4.51
CA SER A 95 10.85 5.85 -4.87
C SER A 95 11.94 6.15 -3.83
N SER A 96 11.89 5.51 -2.66
CA SER A 96 12.84 5.71 -1.55
C SER A 96 14.22 5.12 -1.86
N ARG A 97 15.24 5.74 -1.26
CA ARG A 97 16.62 5.27 -1.33
C ARG A 97 17.18 4.99 0.04
N VAL A 98 18.16 4.10 0.11
CA VAL A 98 18.89 3.78 1.33
C VAL A 98 20.34 4.23 1.24
N CYS A 99 20.82 4.87 2.30
CA CYS A 99 22.23 5.17 2.49
C CYS A 99 22.91 3.95 3.11
N LEU A 100 23.85 3.32 2.40
CA LEU A 100 24.54 2.13 2.92
C LEU A 100 25.54 2.46 4.03
N ALA A 101 26.04 3.70 4.07
CA ALA A 101 26.98 4.14 5.11
C ALA A 101 26.32 4.31 6.49
N CYS A 102 25.04 4.68 6.54
CA CYS A 102 24.36 5.03 7.78
C CYS A 102 22.97 4.42 7.96
N THR A 103 22.53 3.58 7.02
CA THR A 103 21.27 2.85 7.06
C THR A 103 20.02 3.74 7.14
N GLY A 104 20.14 5.03 6.79
CA GLY A 104 19.02 5.96 6.69
C GLY A 104 18.26 5.82 5.36
N MET A 105 16.95 5.97 5.40
CA MET A 105 16.08 6.07 4.22
C MET A 105 15.72 7.52 3.94
N PHE A 106 15.54 7.88 2.68
CA PHE A 106 15.13 9.20 2.24
C PHE A 106 14.57 9.20 0.82
#